data_AF-A0A409WUR6-F1
#
_entry.id   AF-A0A409WUR6-F1
#
_cell.length_a   1.000
_cell.length_b   1.000
_cell.length_c   1.000
_cell.angle_alpha   90.00
_cell.angle_beta   90.00
_cell.angle_gamma   90.00
#
_symmetry.space_group_name_H-M   'P 1'
#
loop_
_entity.id
_entity.type
_entity.pdbx_description
1 polymer ?
#
loop_
_entity_poly.entity_id
_entity_poly.type
_entity_poly.pdbx_seq_one_letter_code
_entity_poly.pdbx_strand_id
1 'polypeptide(L)'
;MARFFCFFTLAFALLMSYVVAAPLGEQSKRQIGDLQCNIARLKTVAGLAKSASSIKSAIAAAQSDPATVAQLQTAAQGVSSAQAGVATIAKALLTGQQAPASARQQVQDGLTAASTALGSTAAADPAVDNAVASASSAVEGTTADGEQVVSDCK
;
A
#
# COMPACT_ATOMS: atom_id res chain seq x y z
N MET A 1 -48.70 -45.76 26.15
CA MET A 1 -47.42 -45.04 26.23
C MET A 1 -47.26 -44.21 24.96
N ALA A 2 -47.91 -43.05 24.89
CA ALA A 2 -47.99 -42.25 23.65
C ALA A 2 -48.15 -40.75 23.97
N ARG A 3 -47.25 -40.19 24.80
CA ARG A 3 -47.36 -38.79 25.26
C ARG A 3 -46.01 -38.08 25.43
N PHE A 4 -44.99 -38.41 24.64
CA PHE A 4 -43.68 -37.80 24.79
C PHE A 4 -42.98 -37.39 23.48
N PHE A 5 -43.72 -37.26 22.38
CA PHE A 5 -43.15 -37.00 21.05
C PHE A 5 -43.64 -35.74 20.34
N CYS A 6 -44.42 -34.86 20.99
CA CYS A 6 -44.98 -33.67 20.31
C CYS A 6 -44.39 -32.32 20.75
N PHE A 7 -43.45 -32.27 21.69
CA PHE A 7 -42.91 -30.98 22.17
C PHE A 7 -41.58 -30.56 21.53
N PHE A 8 -40.90 -31.44 20.79
CA PHE A 8 -39.55 -31.15 20.30
C PHE A 8 -39.48 -30.51 18.90
N THR A 9 -40.59 -30.45 18.15
CA THR A 9 -40.60 -29.97 16.76
C THR A 9 -41.02 -28.51 16.58
N LEU A 10 -41.47 -27.82 17.64
CA LEU A 10 -41.94 -26.43 17.56
C LEU A 10 -40.92 -25.37 18.05
N ALA A 11 -39.77 -25.80 18.58
CA ALA A 11 -38.74 -24.87 19.08
C ALA A 11 -37.62 -24.57 18.06
N PHE A 12 -37.51 -25.32 16.96
CA PHE A 12 -36.41 -25.17 15.99
C PHE A 12 -36.73 -24.19 14.84
N ALA A 13 -38.01 -23.82 14.66
CA ALA A 13 -38.43 -22.93 13.57
C ALA A 13 -38.40 -21.43 13.93
N LEU A 14 -38.16 -21.07 15.20
CA LEU A 14 -38.20 -19.68 15.69
C LEU A 14 -36.80 -19.07 15.96
N LEU A 15 -35.74 -19.77 15.58
CA LEU A 15 -34.34 -19.30 15.71
C LEU A 15 -33.74 -18.76 14.40
N MET A 16 -34.54 -18.61 13.33
CA MET A 16 -34.10 -18.19 11.99
C MET A 16 -34.64 -16.81 11.56
N SER A 17 -34.92 -15.90 12.50
CA SER A 17 -35.51 -14.59 12.16
C SER A 17 -34.76 -13.40 12.76
N TYR A 18 -33.52 -13.57 13.20
CA TYR A 18 -32.58 -12.46 13.31
C TYR A 18 -31.71 -12.40 12.06
N VAL A 19 -32.37 -12.11 10.92
CA VAL A 19 -31.69 -11.29 9.92
C VAL A 19 -31.57 -9.93 10.60
N VAL A 20 -30.49 -9.74 11.35
CA VAL A 20 -29.96 -8.39 11.54
C VAL A 20 -29.88 -7.86 10.12
N ALA A 21 -30.75 -6.88 9.81
CA ALA A 21 -30.50 -6.00 8.71
C ALA A 21 -29.13 -5.40 9.01
N ALA A 22 -28.08 -6.04 8.49
CA ALA A 22 -26.76 -5.44 8.42
C ALA A 22 -27.02 -4.08 7.80
N PRO A 23 -26.61 -2.98 8.45
CA PRO A 23 -26.91 -1.66 7.93
C PRO A 23 -26.42 -1.62 6.49
N LEU A 24 -27.37 -1.55 5.55
CA LEU A 24 -27.13 -1.17 4.16
C LEU A 24 -26.89 0.35 4.08
N GLY A 25 -26.68 1.01 5.21
CA GLY A 25 -26.17 2.37 5.31
C GLY A 25 -24.64 2.32 5.35
N GLU A 26 -24.01 2.94 4.36
CA GLU A 26 -22.56 3.17 4.19
C GLU A 26 -21.71 2.10 3.49
N GLN A 27 -22.31 1.19 2.72
CA GLN A 27 -21.55 0.59 1.62
C GLN A 27 -21.41 1.63 0.50
N SER A 28 -20.15 2.00 0.19
CA SER A 28 -19.75 2.55 -1.11
C SER A 28 -19.99 4.05 -1.36
N LYS A 29 -19.29 4.92 -0.62
CA LYS A 29 -18.53 5.93 -1.40
C LYS A 29 -17.53 5.11 -2.20
N ARG A 30 -17.80 4.93 -3.48
CA ARG A 30 -16.88 4.19 -4.34
C ARG A 30 -15.52 4.87 -4.19
N GLN A 31 -14.56 4.16 -3.62
CA GLN A 31 -13.16 4.56 -3.65
C GLN A 31 -12.68 4.83 -5.10
N ILE A 32 -13.44 4.38 -6.10
CA ILE A 32 -13.41 4.78 -7.51
C ILE A 32 -14.58 5.75 -7.74
N GLY A 33 -14.40 7.04 -7.44
CA GLY A 33 -15.52 7.99 -7.54
C GLY A 33 -15.13 9.44 -7.33
N ASP A 34 -14.12 9.69 -6.51
CA ASP A 34 -13.51 11.02 -6.42
C ASP A 34 -12.34 11.14 -7.41
N LEU A 35 -12.41 12.15 -8.27
CA LEU A 35 -11.34 12.47 -9.20
C LEU A 35 -10.03 12.78 -8.46
N GLN A 36 -10.10 13.43 -7.30
CA GLN A 36 -8.91 13.72 -6.47
C GLN A 36 -8.27 12.44 -5.95
N CYS A 37 -9.06 11.49 -5.45
CA CYS A 37 -8.58 10.17 -5.06
C CYS A 37 -7.85 9.44 -6.21
N ASN A 38 -8.41 9.46 -7.42
CA ASN A 38 -7.77 8.82 -8.57
C ASN A 38 -6.48 9.54 -9.01
N ILE A 39 -6.45 10.88 -8.91
CA ILE A 39 -5.24 11.67 -9.15
C ILE A 39 -4.16 11.33 -8.12
N ALA A 40 -4.50 11.31 -6.83
CA ALA A 40 -3.57 10.97 -5.76
C ALA A 40 -2.98 9.56 -5.97
N ARG A 41 -3.82 8.57 -6.33
CA ARG A 41 -3.36 7.21 -6.66
C ARG A 41 -2.41 7.19 -7.85
N LEU A 42 -2.73 7.94 -8.90
CA LEU A 42 -1.87 8.01 -10.08
C LEU A 42 -0.53 8.67 -9.75
N LYS A 43 -0.54 9.73 -8.92
CA LYS A 43 0.69 10.35 -8.41
C LYS A 43 1.52 9.36 -7.60
N THR A 44 0.94 8.57 -6.70
CA THR A 44 1.67 7.52 -5.95
C THR A 44 2.31 6.49 -6.89
N VAL A 45 1.59 6.03 -7.93
CA VAL A 45 2.12 5.08 -8.93
C VAL A 45 3.29 5.70 -9.71
N ALA A 46 3.12 6.94 -10.18
CA ALA A 46 4.16 7.68 -10.90
C ALA A 46 5.38 7.96 -10.01
N GLY A 47 5.13 8.32 -8.74
CA GLY A 47 6.13 8.51 -7.69
C GLY A 47 6.95 7.24 -7.47
N LEU A 48 6.30 6.10 -7.25
CA LEU A 48 6.99 4.81 -7.09
C LEU A 48 7.89 4.47 -8.28
N ALA A 49 7.46 4.75 -9.51
CA ALA A 49 8.28 4.56 -10.70
C ALA A 49 9.49 5.51 -10.72
N LYS A 50 9.27 6.79 -10.37
CA LYS A 50 10.34 7.79 -10.24
C LYS A 50 11.34 7.43 -9.14
N SER A 51 10.88 6.96 -7.97
CA SER A 51 11.73 6.47 -6.89
C SER A 51 12.58 5.30 -7.35
N ALA A 52 11.99 4.29 -7.99
CA ALA A 52 12.74 3.15 -8.52
C ALA A 52 13.82 3.58 -9.53
N SER A 53 13.49 4.50 -10.43
CA SER A 53 14.44 5.05 -11.41
C SER A 53 15.57 5.84 -10.75
N SER A 54 15.26 6.66 -9.75
CA SER A 54 16.24 7.47 -9.02
C SER A 54 17.18 6.61 -8.19
N ILE A 55 16.66 5.60 -7.49
CA ILE A 55 17.47 4.61 -6.76
C ILE A 55 18.37 3.83 -7.72
N LYS A 56 17.87 3.42 -8.88
CA LYS A 56 18.69 2.75 -9.90
C LYS A 56 19.84 3.64 -10.39
N SER A 57 19.60 4.94 -10.51
CA SER A 57 20.64 5.91 -10.87
C SER A 57 21.67 6.08 -9.75
N ALA A 58 21.23 6.10 -8.48
CA ALA A 58 22.14 6.10 -7.34
C ALA A 58 23.01 4.83 -7.27
N ILE A 59 22.43 3.65 -7.53
CA ILE A 59 23.19 2.39 -7.62
C ILE A 59 24.25 2.48 -8.71
N ALA A 60 23.88 3.05 -9.87
CA ALA A 60 24.80 3.22 -10.98
C ALA A 60 25.93 4.22 -10.67
N ALA A 61 25.68 5.26 -9.88
CA ALA A 61 26.70 6.18 -9.40
C ALA A 61 27.64 5.52 -8.38
N ALA A 62 27.10 4.68 -7.49
CA ALA A 62 27.82 4.05 -6.39
C ALA A 62 28.63 2.80 -6.77
N GLN A 63 28.74 2.44 -8.05
CA GLN A 63 29.28 1.13 -8.49
C GLN A 63 30.65 0.75 -7.91
N SER A 64 31.47 1.74 -7.55
CA SER A 64 32.79 1.53 -6.95
C SER A 64 32.77 1.26 -5.44
N ASP A 65 31.62 1.38 -4.78
CA ASP A 65 31.42 1.11 -3.35
C ASP A 65 30.34 0.03 -3.14
N PRO A 66 30.75 -1.24 -2.94
CA PRO A 66 29.83 -2.35 -2.73
C PRO A 66 28.94 -2.20 -1.50
N ALA A 67 29.40 -1.52 -0.44
CA ALA A 67 28.61 -1.30 0.75
C ALA A 67 27.47 -0.31 0.46
N THR A 68 27.77 0.80 -0.20
CA THR A 68 26.73 1.74 -0.66
C THR A 68 25.75 1.08 -1.63
N VAL A 69 26.23 0.27 -2.58
CA VAL A 69 25.36 -0.46 -3.53
C VAL A 69 24.41 -1.41 -2.80
N ALA A 70 24.88 -2.15 -1.79
CA ALA A 70 24.02 -3.06 -1.02
C ALA A 70 22.87 -2.31 -0.31
N GLN A 71 23.17 -1.14 0.26
CA GLN A 71 22.19 -0.31 0.97
C GLN A 71 21.14 0.24 -0.02
N LEU A 72 21.58 0.69 -1.19
CA LEU A 72 20.69 1.14 -2.25
C LEU A 72 19.84 0.01 -2.85
N GLN A 73 20.36 -1.22 -2.86
CA GLN A 73 19.55 -2.39 -3.22
C GLN A 73 18.45 -2.67 -2.19
N THR A 74 18.71 -2.50 -0.90
CA THR A 74 17.66 -2.55 0.13
C THR A 74 16.59 -1.49 -0.13
N ALA A 75 16.99 -0.28 -0.51
CA ALA A 75 16.04 0.76 -0.87
C ALA A 75 15.18 0.38 -2.09
N ALA A 76 15.81 -0.20 -3.12
CA ALA A 76 15.11 -0.68 -4.32
C ALA A 76 14.11 -1.80 -3.99
N GLN A 77 14.46 -2.71 -3.07
CA GLN A 77 13.57 -3.76 -2.61
C GLN A 77 12.36 -3.21 -1.86
N GLY A 78 12.55 -2.17 -1.02
CA GLY A 78 11.45 -1.46 -0.37
C GLY A 78 10.46 -0.87 -1.37
N VAL A 79 10.95 -0.14 -2.38
CA VAL A 79 10.10 0.41 -3.45
C VAL A 79 9.40 -0.70 -4.24
N SER A 80 10.09 -1.80 -4.55
CA SER A 80 9.48 -2.96 -5.23
C SER A 80 8.36 -3.60 -4.41
N SER A 81 8.55 -3.73 -3.09
CA SER A 81 7.50 -4.21 -2.18
C SER A 81 6.29 -3.26 -2.17
N ALA A 82 6.53 -1.96 -2.15
CA ALA A 82 5.46 -0.97 -2.23
C ALA A 82 4.70 -1.04 -3.57
N GLN A 83 5.39 -1.24 -4.69
CA GLN A 83 4.75 -1.48 -5.99
C GLN A 83 3.88 -2.73 -6.00
N ALA A 84 4.31 -3.82 -5.35
CA ALA A 84 3.51 -5.04 -5.21
C ALA A 84 2.25 -4.81 -4.35
N GLY A 85 2.36 -4.01 -3.28
CA GLY A 85 1.21 -3.56 -2.49
C GLY A 85 0.22 -2.75 -3.33
N VAL A 86 0.69 -1.78 -4.11
CA VAL A 86 -0.12 -1.00 -5.04
C VAL A 86 -0.79 -1.89 -6.09
N ALA A 87 -0.09 -2.87 -6.65
CA ALA A 87 -0.67 -3.81 -7.62
C ALA A 87 -1.82 -4.63 -6.99
N THR A 88 -1.68 -5.02 -5.73
CA THR A 88 -2.74 -5.73 -4.97
C THR A 88 -3.94 -4.81 -4.72
N ILE A 89 -3.71 -3.55 -4.33
CA ILE A 89 -4.74 -2.53 -4.18
C ILE A 89 -5.49 -2.33 -5.51
N ALA A 90 -4.76 -2.13 -6.61
CA ALA A 90 -5.35 -1.92 -7.93
C ALA A 90 -6.24 -3.11 -8.34
N LYS A 91 -5.81 -4.35 -8.13
CA LYS A 91 -6.61 -5.56 -8.41
C LYS A 91 -7.90 -5.60 -7.59
N ALA A 92 -7.84 -5.31 -6.29
CA ALA A 92 -9.02 -5.28 -5.43
C ALA A 92 -10.02 -4.20 -5.87
N LEU A 93 -9.52 -3.00 -6.21
CA LEU A 93 -10.36 -1.91 -6.68
C LEU A 93 -11.03 -2.23 -8.02
N LEU A 94 -10.32 -2.87 -8.95
CA LEU A 94 -10.88 -3.30 -10.24
C LEU A 94 -12.04 -4.29 -10.08
N THR A 95 -12.05 -5.10 -9.02
CA THR A 95 -13.15 -6.02 -8.71
C THR A 95 -14.22 -5.41 -7.80
N GLY A 96 -14.15 -4.10 -7.52
CA GLY A 96 -15.08 -3.37 -6.67
C GLY A 96 -14.88 -3.59 -5.17
N GLN A 97 -13.81 -4.27 -4.77
CA GLN A 97 -13.45 -4.45 -3.36
C GLN A 97 -12.72 -3.21 -2.82
N GLN A 98 -12.76 -3.04 -1.50
CA GLN A 98 -11.96 -2.03 -0.83
C GLN A 98 -10.46 -2.39 -0.91
N ALA A 99 -9.60 -1.38 -0.96
CA ALA A 99 -8.16 -1.56 -0.83
C ALA A 99 -7.81 -2.36 0.45
N PRO A 100 -7.21 -3.56 0.35
CA PRO A 100 -6.92 -4.40 1.51
C PRO A 100 -5.99 -3.70 2.50
N ALA A 101 -6.26 -3.83 3.80
CA ALA A 101 -5.43 -3.19 4.84
C ALA A 101 -3.97 -3.67 4.78
N SER A 102 -3.74 -4.97 4.56
CA SER A 102 -2.40 -5.55 4.41
C SER A 102 -1.65 -4.97 3.21
N ALA A 103 -2.32 -4.72 2.09
CA ALA A 103 -1.71 -4.15 0.90
C ALA A 103 -1.35 -2.67 1.12
N ARG A 104 -2.19 -1.90 1.83
CA ARG A 104 -1.85 -0.52 2.23
C ARG A 104 -0.66 -0.49 3.18
N GLN A 105 -0.63 -1.39 4.17
CA GLN A 105 0.50 -1.52 5.09
C GLN A 105 1.77 -1.87 4.32
N GLN A 106 1.71 -2.78 3.36
CA GLN A 106 2.86 -3.15 2.53
C GLN A 106 3.42 -1.95 1.74
N VAL A 107 2.56 -1.04 1.24
CA VAL A 107 3.02 0.20 0.61
C VAL A 107 3.78 1.07 1.60
N GLN A 108 3.21 1.28 2.80
CA GLN A 108 3.83 2.08 3.85
C GLN A 108 5.16 1.49 4.32
N ASP A 109 5.19 0.18 4.59
CA ASP A 109 6.39 -0.54 5.04
C ASP A 109 7.49 -0.49 3.98
N GLY A 110 7.13 -0.68 2.71
CA GLY A 110 8.06 -0.61 1.59
C GLY A 110 8.69 0.78 1.41
N LEU A 111 7.89 1.84 1.50
CA LEU A 111 8.38 3.22 1.44
C LEU A 111 9.24 3.57 2.66
N THR A 112 8.85 3.11 3.85
CA THR A 112 9.62 3.30 5.09
C THR A 112 10.97 2.60 5.03
N ALA A 113 10.99 1.35 4.55
CA ALA A 113 12.23 0.61 4.33
C ALA A 113 13.13 1.30 3.31
N ALA A 114 12.55 1.84 2.23
CA ALA A 114 13.29 2.59 1.22
C ALA A 114 13.92 3.86 1.79
N SER A 115 13.14 4.67 2.50
CA SER A 115 13.60 5.90 3.15
C SER A 115 14.70 5.62 4.19
N THR A 116 14.51 4.60 5.03
CA THR A 116 15.49 4.20 6.05
C THR A 116 16.82 3.78 5.42
N ALA A 117 16.77 2.97 4.35
CA ALA A 117 17.96 2.52 3.65
C ALA A 117 18.72 3.68 2.97
N LEU A 118 17.99 4.61 2.34
CA LEU A 118 18.56 5.81 1.73
C LEU A 118 19.20 6.72 2.79
N GLY A 119 18.51 6.98 3.91
CA GLY A 119 19.04 7.79 5.01
C GLY A 119 20.23 7.16 5.75
N SER A 120 20.43 5.84 5.59
CA SER A 120 21.58 5.11 6.15
C SER A 120 22.76 5.03 5.17
N THR A 121 22.61 5.54 3.94
CA THR A 121 23.68 5.58 2.97
C THR A 121 24.60 6.77 3.26
N ALA A 122 25.88 6.50 3.48
CA ALA A 122 26.92 7.51 3.61
C ALA A 122 27.84 7.41 2.41
N ALA A 123 27.92 8.48 1.60
CA ALA A 123 28.80 8.54 0.44
C ALA A 123 29.79 9.69 0.57
N ALA A 124 31.07 9.42 0.33
CA ALA A 124 32.10 10.46 0.26
C ALA A 124 32.17 11.13 -1.13
N ASP A 125 31.70 10.42 -2.16
CA ASP A 125 31.66 10.91 -3.53
C ASP A 125 30.45 11.85 -3.73
N PRO A 126 30.65 13.11 -4.13
CA PRO A 126 29.55 14.07 -4.32
C PRO A 126 28.51 13.65 -5.37
N ALA A 127 28.90 12.90 -6.40
CA ALA A 127 27.96 12.43 -7.42
C ALA A 127 27.04 11.34 -6.85
N VAL A 128 27.58 10.45 -6.00
CA VAL A 128 26.79 9.45 -5.29
C VAL A 128 25.86 10.14 -4.30
N ASP A 129 26.36 11.07 -3.50
CA ASP A 129 25.57 11.81 -2.51
C ASP A 129 24.38 12.55 -3.16
N ASN A 130 24.62 13.27 -4.26
CA ASN A 130 23.55 13.93 -5.03
C ASN A 130 22.52 12.94 -5.59
N ALA A 131 22.96 11.76 -6.04
CA ALA A 131 22.05 10.73 -6.54
C ALA A 131 21.20 10.12 -5.41
N VAL A 132 21.79 9.90 -4.22
CA VAL A 132 21.09 9.44 -3.01
C VAL A 132 20.08 10.49 -2.55
N ALA A 133 20.44 11.78 -2.55
CA ALA A 133 19.54 12.88 -2.20
C ALA A 133 18.35 12.97 -3.18
N SER A 134 18.61 12.79 -4.48
CA SER A 134 17.56 12.74 -5.51
C SER A 134 16.62 11.55 -5.32
N ALA A 135 17.16 10.38 -4.99
CA ALA A 135 16.38 9.19 -4.68
C ALA A 135 15.52 9.38 -3.41
N SER A 136 16.09 9.99 -2.36
CA SER A 136 15.39 10.31 -1.12
C SER A 136 14.22 11.25 -1.36
N SER A 137 14.46 12.34 -2.10
CA SER A 137 13.41 13.30 -2.48
C SER A 137 12.27 12.65 -3.27
N ALA A 138 12.59 11.69 -4.15
CA ALA A 138 11.57 10.96 -4.90
C ALA A 138 10.73 10.03 -4.00
N VAL A 139 11.36 9.32 -3.05
CA VAL A 139 10.65 8.46 -2.09
C VAL A 139 9.79 9.29 -1.13
N GLU A 140 10.29 10.43 -0.65
CA GLU A 140 9.52 11.36 0.19
C GLU A 140 8.31 11.92 -0.54
N GLY A 141 8.49 12.39 -1.79
CA GLY A 141 7.37 12.85 -2.61
C GLY A 141 6.32 11.77 -2.83
N THR A 142 6.75 10.52 -3.08
CA THR A 142 5.85 9.38 -3.22
C THR A 142 5.10 9.07 -1.92
N THR A 143 5.76 9.23 -0.78
CA THR A 143 5.14 9.05 0.54
C THR A 143 4.06 10.10 0.78
N ALA A 144 4.35 11.37 0.49
CA ALA A 144 3.37 12.45 0.57
C ALA A 144 2.18 12.23 -0.37
N ASP A 145 2.42 11.78 -1.61
CA ASP A 145 1.34 11.41 -2.54
C ASP A 145 0.49 10.25 -1.98
N GLY A 146 1.12 9.27 -1.32
CA GLY A 146 0.42 8.16 -0.65
C GLY A 146 -0.41 8.61 0.56
N GLU A 147 0.06 9.58 1.33
CA GLU A 147 -0.71 10.21 2.40
C GLU A 147 -1.92 10.98 1.85
N GLN A 148 -1.76 11.63 0.70
CA GLN A 148 -2.86 12.28 0.00
C GLN A 148 -3.94 11.28 -0.48
N VAL A 149 -3.56 10.05 -0.84
CA VAL A 149 -4.54 8.97 -1.07
C VAL A 149 -5.33 8.67 0.19
N VAL A 150 -4.71 8.65 1.37
CA VAL A 150 -5.41 8.39 2.64
C VAL A 150 -6.38 9.53 2.98
N SER A 151 -6.02 10.79 2.71
CA SER A 151 -6.90 11.94 2.96
C SER A 151 -8.07 12.02 1.98
N ASP A 152 -7.80 11.79 0.69
CA ASP A 152 -8.72 12.10 -0.41
C ASP A 152 -9.60 10.89 -0.78
N CYS A 153 -9.14 9.65 -0.53
CA CYS A 153 -9.88 8.43 -0.85
C CYS A 153 -10.71 7.91 0.33
N LYS A 154 -11.81 8.62 0.65
CA LYS A 154 -12.80 8.23 1.67
C LYS A 154 -13.96 7.41 1.11
#